data_AF-A0A931R4P3-F1
#
_entry.id   AF-A0A931R4P3-F1
#
_cell.length_a   1.000
_cell.length_b   1.000
_cell.length_c   1.000
_cell.angle_alpha   90.00
_cell.angle_beta   90.00
_cell.angle_gamma   90.00
#
_symmetry.space_group_name_H-M   'P 1'
#
loop_
_entity.id
_entity.type
_entity.pdbx_description
1 polymer ?
#
loop_
_entity_poly.entity_id
_entity_poly.type
_entity_poly.pdbx_seq_one_letter_code
_entity_poly.pdbx_strand_id
1 'polypeptide(L)'
;MSKILVVEPHRMLQQAIALALFPEHEVKIVSAIPESSALKDFDAVIVDLVLLGEPDGAFAQGVRAVQSWKVPTVWVQGSSHEPTPQRENLISIKTPIEKEILLSALAECLGTLSKEKRSDPSTRAPALAGNSEVIELLDVVEETSEAEIQQARPKK
;
A
#
# COMPACT_ATOMS: atom_id res chain seq x y z
N MET A 1 23.42 -1.02 -8.46
CA MET A 1 22.41 -0.83 -9.53
C MET A 1 21.62 -2.12 -9.60
N SER A 2 20.36 -2.08 -9.14
CA SER A 2 19.52 -3.26 -9.04
C SER A 2 18.64 -3.42 -10.27
N LYS A 3 18.33 -4.65 -10.66
CA LYS A 3 17.44 -5.01 -11.77
C LYS A 3 16.01 -5.15 -11.27
N ILE A 4 15.13 -4.30 -11.76
CA ILE A 4 13.74 -4.21 -11.31
C ILE A 4 12.83 -4.62 -12.46
N LEU A 5 11.94 -5.57 -12.20
CA LEU A 5 10.86 -5.89 -13.12
C LEU A 5 9.60 -5.11 -12.74
N VAL A 6 8.96 -4.47 -13.71
CA VAL A 6 7.69 -3.77 -13.54
C VAL A 6 6.62 -4.53 -14.33
N VAL A 7 5.66 -5.10 -13.62
CA VAL A 7 4.46 -5.72 -14.17
C VAL A 7 3.34 -4.70 -14.06
N GLU A 8 3.11 -3.96 -15.15
CA GLU A 8 2.17 -2.85 -15.18
C GLU A 8 1.38 -2.90 -16.50
N PRO A 9 0.05 -3.01 -16.49
CA PRO A 9 -0.76 -3.01 -17.71
C PRO A 9 -0.86 -1.62 -18.37
N HIS A 10 -0.81 -0.52 -17.62
CA HIS A 10 -0.98 0.82 -18.17
C HIS A 10 0.31 1.43 -18.71
N ARG A 11 0.35 1.70 -20.01
CA ARG A 11 1.53 2.30 -20.68
C ARG A 11 2.04 3.59 -20.06
N MET A 12 1.15 4.48 -19.63
CA MET A 12 1.57 5.73 -19.00
C MET A 12 2.27 5.48 -17.66
N LEU A 13 1.73 4.54 -16.86
CA LEU A 13 2.28 4.21 -15.56
C LEU A 13 3.61 3.45 -15.68
N GLN A 14 3.73 2.56 -16.69
CA GLN A 14 5.01 1.93 -17.06
C GLN A 14 6.12 2.98 -17.26
N GLN A 15 5.83 4.04 -18.03
CA GLN A 15 6.80 5.11 -18.31
C GLN A 15 7.10 5.94 -17.07
N ALA A 16 6.07 6.28 -16.29
CA ALA A 16 6.25 7.05 -15.06
C ALA A 16 7.14 6.30 -14.04
N ILE A 17 6.89 5.00 -13.86
CA ILE A 17 7.71 4.14 -12.97
C ILE A 17 9.14 4.03 -13.52
N ALA A 18 9.32 3.77 -14.82
CA ALA A 18 10.65 3.67 -15.41
C ALA A 18 11.48 4.96 -15.24
N LEU A 19 10.84 6.13 -15.43
CA LEU A 19 11.48 7.42 -15.20
C LEU A 19 11.77 7.69 -13.72
N ALA A 20 10.92 7.22 -12.81
CA ALA A 20 11.13 7.38 -11.38
C ALA A 20 12.29 6.56 -10.84
N LEU A 21 12.60 5.42 -11.46
CA LEU A 21 13.63 4.47 -11.05
C LEU A 21 14.98 4.70 -11.74
N PHE A 22 15.02 5.52 -12.80
CA PHE A 22 16.24 5.86 -13.52
C PHE A 22 16.91 7.11 -12.91
N PRO A 23 18.25 7.15 -12.79
CA PRO A 23 19.25 6.18 -13.26
C PRO A 23 19.66 5.07 -12.27
N GLU A 24 19.05 5.04 -11.09
CA GLU A 24 19.52 4.20 -9.96
C GLU A 24 19.33 2.69 -10.22
N HIS A 25 18.35 2.34 -11.05
CA HIS A 25 17.94 0.97 -11.31
C HIS A 25 17.80 0.65 -12.81
N GLU A 26 18.11 -0.59 -13.17
CA GLU A 26 17.81 -1.13 -14.49
C GLU A 26 16.36 -1.64 -14.49
N VAL A 27 15.50 -1.04 -15.32
CA VAL A 27 14.07 -1.37 -15.34
C VAL A 27 13.73 -2.21 -16.57
N LYS A 28 13.08 -3.36 -16.35
CA LYS A 28 12.39 -4.11 -17.41
C LYS A 28 10.89 -4.05 -17.18
N ILE A 29 10.13 -3.85 -18.26
CA ILE A 29 8.68 -3.72 -18.21
C ILE A 29 8.03 -4.92 -18.89
N VAL A 30 7.00 -5.47 -18.25
CA VAL A 30 6.11 -6.47 -18.84
C VAL A 30 4.66 -6.10 -18.52
N SER A 31 3.74 -6.49 -19.38
CA SER A 31 2.30 -6.23 -19.20
C SER A 31 1.54 -7.41 -18.59
N ALA A 32 2.20 -8.54 -18.38
CA ALA A 32 1.61 -9.78 -17.89
C ALA A 32 2.49 -10.40 -16.81
N ILE A 33 1.85 -11.17 -15.93
CA ILE A 33 2.52 -11.83 -14.81
C ILE A 33 3.47 -12.91 -15.35
N PRO A 34 4.78 -12.80 -15.11
CA PRO A 34 5.74 -13.81 -15.55
C PRO A 34 5.69 -15.06 -14.67
N GLU A 35 6.25 -16.14 -15.19
CA GLU A 35 6.56 -17.33 -14.40
C GLU A 35 7.66 -17.05 -13.38
N SER A 36 7.64 -17.76 -12.25
CA SER A 36 8.63 -17.61 -11.17
C SER A 36 10.07 -17.90 -11.62
N SER A 37 10.25 -18.69 -12.68
CA SER A 37 11.55 -19.00 -13.29
C SER A 37 12.22 -17.78 -13.92
N ALA A 38 11.43 -16.89 -14.55
CA ALA A 38 11.90 -15.67 -15.21
C ALA A 38 12.31 -14.57 -14.22
N LEU A 39 11.98 -14.73 -12.93
CA LEU A 39 12.26 -13.75 -11.89
C LEU A 39 13.64 -13.89 -11.25
N LYS A 40 14.40 -14.93 -11.59
CA LYS A 40 15.70 -15.23 -10.96
C LYS A 40 16.77 -14.17 -11.22
N ASP A 41 16.64 -13.43 -12.32
CA ASP A 41 17.61 -12.41 -12.75
C ASP A 41 17.28 -11.01 -12.22
N PHE A 42 16.24 -10.88 -11.40
CA PHE A 42 15.75 -9.61 -10.87
C PHE A 42 15.92 -9.53 -9.35
N ASP A 43 16.26 -8.34 -8.88
CA ASP A 43 16.46 -8.05 -7.46
C ASP A 43 15.14 -7.71 -6.76
N ALA A 44 14.20 -7.10 -7.48
CA ALA A 44 12.84 -6.85 -7.00
C ALA A 44 11.83 -6.74 -8.15
N VAL A 45 10.55 -6.89 -7.83
CA VAL A 45 9.44 -6.78 -8.77
C VAL A 45 8.41 -5.78 -8.26
N ILE A 46 7.92 -4.89 -9.11
CA ILE A 46 6.77 -4.03 -8.85
C ILE A 46 5.60 -4.59 -9.64
N VAL A 47 4.46 -4.81 -9.00
CA VAL A 47 3.28 -5.42 -9.62
C VAL A 47 2.05 -4.57 -9.36
N ASP A 48 1.37 -4.16 -10.44
CA ASP A 48 0.01 -3.64 -10.41
C ASP A 48 -0.92 -4.63 -11.12
N LEU A 49 -1.91 -5.16 -10.37
CA LEU A 49 -2.90 -6.11 -10.88
C LEU A 49 -4.27 -5.49 -11.11
N VAL A 50 -4.44 -4.18 -10.95
CA VAL A 50 -5.75 -3.50 -10.96
C VAL A 50 -6.53 -3.76 -12.26
N LEU A 51 -5.85 -4.01 -13.38
CA LEU A 51 -6.50 -4.37 -14.65
C LEU A 51 -6.42 -5.85 -15.05
N LEU A 52 -5.78 -6.71 -14.25
CA LEU A 52 -5.88 -8.16 -14.49
C LEU A 52 -7.24 -8.73 -14.05
N GLY A 53 -8.08 -7.90 -13.42
CA GLY A 53 -9.46 -8.17 -13.05
C GLY A 53 -10.47 -7.93 -14.19
N GLU A 54 -10.32 -8.60 -15.33
CA GLU A 54 -11.48 -8.97 -16.15
C GLU A 54 -12.10 -10.26 -15.55
N PRO A 55 -13.41 -10.53 -15.73
CA PRO A 55 -14.22 -11.39 -14.85
C PRO A 55 -13.85 -12.89 -14.78
N ASP A 56 -12.81 -13.33 -15.48
CA ASP A 56 -12.46 -14.75 -15.67
C ASP A 56 -11.44 -15.31 -14.66
N GLY A 57 -11.26 -14.66 -13.50
CA GLY A 57 -10.40 -15.17 -12.42
C GLY A 57 -8.89 -14.99 -12.64
N ALA A 58 -8.49 -14.25 -13.68
CA ALA A 58 -7.10 -13.88 -13.97
C ALA A 58 -6.45 -13.12 -12.80
N PHE A 59 -7.21 -12.25 -12.12
CA PHE A 59 -6.75 -11.59 -10.89
C PHE A 59 -6.39 -12.59 -9.79
N ALA A 60 -7.27 -13.56 -9.51
CA ALA A 60 -7.03 -14.57 -8.48
C ALA A 60 -5.85 -15.50 -8.85
N GLN A 61 -5.71 -15.82 -10.14
CA GLN A 61 -4.53 -16.53 -10.65
C GLN A 61 -3.26 -15.70 -10.47
N GLY A 62 -3.34 -14.40 -10.69
CA GLY A 62 -2.23 -13.48 -10.49
C GLY A 62 -1.78 -13.38 -9.05
N VAL A 63 -2.72 -13.23 -8.12
CA VAL A 63 -2.44 -13.28 -6.67
C VAL A 63 -1.73 -14.60 -6.31
N ARG A 64 -2.23 -15.74 -6.81
CA ARG A 64 -1.59 -17.06 -6.58
C ARG A 64 -0.18 -17.16 -7.18
N ALA A 65 0.03 -16.60 -8.37
CA ALA A 65 1.34 -16.59 -9.00
C ALA A 65 2.33 -15.76 -8.17
N VAL A 66 1.96 -14.54 -7.79
CA VAL A 66 2.79 -13.63 -6.97
C VAL A 66 3.08 -14.21 -5.58
N GLN A 67 2.12 -14.96 -5.01
CA GLN A 67 2.29 -15.68 -3.75
C GLN A 67 3.41 -16.73 -3.81
N SER A 68 3.66 -17.33 -4.97
CA SER A 68 4.68 -18.36 -5.17
C SER A 68 6.09 -17.80 -5.41
N TRP A 69 6.21 -16.49 -5.62
CA TRP A 69 7.48 -15.85 -5.94
C TRP A 69 8.38 -15.74 -4.71
N LYS A 70 9.69 -15.90 -4.93
CA LYS A 70 10.72 -15.75 -3.89
C LYS A 70 11.39 -14.38 -3.90
N VAL A 71 11.36 -13.69 -5.04
CA VAL A 71 11.94 -12.35 -5.22
C VAL A 71 11.17 -11.30 -4.43
N PRO A 72 11.82 -10.31 -3.79
CA PRO A 72 11.13 -9.19 -3.14
C PRO A 72 10.13 -8.52 -4.08
N THR A 73 8.95 -8.18 -3.57
CA THR A 73 7.85 -7.67 -4.40
C THR A 73 7.16 -6.46 -3.78
N VAL A 74 7.07 -5.37 -4.54
CA VAL A 74 6.19 -4.24 -4.24
C VAL A 74 4.85 -4.49 -4.93
N TRP A 75 3.79 -4.57 -4.15
CA TRP A 75 2.42 -4.77 -4.61
C TRP A 75 1.67 -3.45 -4.62
N VAL A 76 1.16 -3.05 -5.77
CA VAL A 76 0.29 -1.88 -5.92
C VAL A 76 -1.15 -2.32 -5.76
N GLN A 77 -1.81 -1.80 -4.72
CA GLN A 77 -3.20 -2.06 -4.41
C GLN A 77 -4.08 -0.93 -4.93
N GLY A 78 -5.00 -1.24 -5.84
CA GLY A 78 -5.93 -0.25 -6.41
C GLY A 78 -7.05 0.09 -5.44
N SER A 79 -7.80 -0.92 -5.01
CA SER A 79 -8.94 -0.77 -4.09
C SER A 79 -8.73 -1.49 -2.76
N SER A 80 -9.33 -0.95 -1.69
CA SER A 80 -9.22 -1.50 -0.33
C SER A 80 -9.75 -2.93 -0.14
N HIS A 81 -10.48 -3.47 -1.14
CA HIS A 81 -11.09 -4.80 -1.08
C HIS A 81 -10.33 -5.85 -1.90
N GLU A 82 -9.25 -5.48 -2.59
CA GLU A 82 -8.44 -6.42 -3.35
C GLU A 82 -7.66 -7.35 -2.41
N PRO A 83 -7.73 -8.69 -2.61
CA PRO A 83 -6.96 -9.62 -1.81
C PRO A 83 -5.47 -9.44 -2.11
N THR A 84 -4.72 -9.09 -1.07
CA THR A 84 -3.26 -8.95 -1.09
C THR A 84 -2.61 -10.32 -0.84
N PRO A 85 -1.53 -10.69 -1.58
CA PRO A 85 -0.76 -11.88 -1.26
C PRO A 85 -0.09 -11.75 0.13
N GLN A 86 -0.22 -12.78 0.97
CA GLN A 86 0.33 -12.77 2.33
C GLN A 86 1.72 -13.42 2.36
N ARG A 87 2.79 -12.63 2.33
CA ARG A 87 4.18 -13.11 2.42
C ARG A 87 5.11 -12.08 3.05
N GLU A 88 6.22 -12.56 3.60
CA GLU A 88 7.19 -11.75 4.38
C GLU A 88 8.01 -10.75 3.56
N ASN A 89 8.27 -11.06 2.28
CA ASN A 89 9.07 -10.25 1.35
C ASN A 89 8.20 -9.47 0.36
N LEU A 90 7.01 -9.06 0.79
CA LEU A 90 6.09 -8.26 0.00
C LEU A 90 5.72 -6.99 0.77
N ILE A 91 5.81 -5.86 0.07
CA ILE A 91 5.41 -4.55 0.59
C ILE A 91 4.24 -4.06 -0.26
N SER A 92 3.14 -3.70 0.40
CA SER A 92 1.95 -3.19 -0.29
C SER A 92 1.91 -1.67 -0.23
N ILE A 93 1.72 -1.04 -1.38
CA ILE A 93 1.47 0.39 -1.51
C ILE A 93 0.09 0.60 -2.12
N LYS A 94 -0.58 1.69 -1.74
CA LYS A 94 -1.92 2.00 -2.25
C LYS A 94 -1.83 2.98 -3.39
N THR A 95 -2.77 2.89 -4.33
CA THR A 95 -3.01 3.97 -5.29
C THR A 95 -3.71 5.16 -4.60
N PRO A 96 -3.48 6.42 -5.04
CA PRO A 96 -2.56 6.83 -6.11
C PRO A 96 -1.08 6.64 -5.73
N ILE A 97 -0.25 6.24 -6.70
CA ILE A 97 1.18 5.96 -6.45
C ILE A 97 1.96 7.27 -6.40
N GLU A 98 2.46 7.61 -5.21
CA GLU A 98 3.42 8.69 -5.03
C GLU A 98 4.85 8.19 -5.25
N LYS A 99 5.70 9.04 -5.83
CA LYS A 99 7.08 8.68 -6.20
C LYS A 99 7.90 8.28 -4.96
N GLU A 100 7.80 9.07 -3.90
CA GLU A 100 8.55 8.89 -2.66
C GLU A 100 8.14 7.59 -1.96
N ILE A 101 6.84 7.27 -1.97
CA ILE A 101 6.31 6.02 -1.42
C ILE A 101 6.81 4.82 -2.21
N LEU A 102 6.79 4.90 -3.55
CA LEU A 102 7.29 3.83 -4.42
C LEU A 102 8.79 3.57 -4.18
N LEU A 103 9.59 4.62 -4.12
CA LEU A 103 11.04 4.51 -3.91
C LEU A 103 11.37 3.98 -2.51
N SER A 104 10.67 4.45 -1.48
CA SER A 104 10.82 3.96 -0.11
C SER A 104 10.46 2.48 0.01
N ALA A 105 9.31 2.07 -0.56
CA ALA A 105 8.89 0.67 -0.58
C ALA A 105 9.89 -0.20 -1.33
N LEU A 106 10.43 0.26 -2.46
CA LEU A 106 11.44 -0.49 -3.20
C LEU A 106 12.74 -0.65 -2.39
N ALA A 107 13.19 0.43 -1.74
CA ALA A 107 14.37 0.42 -0.90
C ALA A 107 14.22 -0.52 0.31
N GLU A 108 13.05 -0.52 0.97
CA GLU A 108 12.72 -1.49 2.01
C GLU A 108 12.68 -2.93 1.47
N CYS A 109 12.10 -3.16 0.28
CA CYS A 109 12.09 -4.48 -0.37
C CYS A 109 13.49 -5.00 -0.67
N LEU A 110 14.41 -4.13 -1.08
CA LEU A 110 15.81 -4.45 -1.35
C LEU A 110 16.67 -4.56 -0.08
N GLY A 111 16.09 -4.31 1.10
CA GLY A 111 16.78 -4.38 2.38
C GLY A 111 17.76 -3.22 2.62
N THR A 112 17.64 -2.11 1.90
CA THR A 112 18.47 -0.91 2.13
C THR A 112 17.92 -0.03 3.25
N LEU A 113 16.61 -0.13 3.54
CA LEU A 113 16.00 0.34 4.79
C LEU A 113 15.89 -0.85 5.76
N SER A 114 16.81 -0.92 6.72
CA SER A 114 16.74 -1.92 7.80
C SER A 114 15.40 -1.82 8.54
N LYS A 115 14.62 -2.90 8.54
CA LYS A 115 13.42 -3.06 9.37
C LYS A 115 13.81 -3.02 10.85
N GLU A 116 13.86 -1.83 11.44
CA GLU A 116 13.83 -1.70 12.90
C GLU A 116 12.39 -1.94 13.39
N LYS A 117 12.07 -3.23 13.49
CA LYS A 117 11.21 -3.86 14.49
C LYS A 117 10.11 -2.97 15.09
N ARG A 118 8.97 -2.82 14.41
CA ARG A 118 7.67 -2.61 15.08
C ARG A 118 7.01 -3.96 15.32
N SER A 119 7.36 -4.56 16.45
CA SER A 119 6.61 -5.64 17.07
C SER A 119 6.17 -5.15 18.45
N ASP A 120 5.04 -4.44 18.52
CA ASP A 120 4.30 -4.34 19.76
C ASP A 120 3.15 -5.34 19.72
N PRO A 121 3.24 -6.47 20.46
CA PRO A 121 2.12 -7.37 20.62
C PRO A 121 1.06 -6.71 21.50
N SER A 122 -0.09 -6.44 20.90
CA SER A 122 -1.43 -6.65 21.45
C SER A 122 -1.53 -6.60 22.99
N THR A 123 -1.82 -5.41 23.52
CA THR A 123 -2.22 -5.19 24.91
C THR A 123 -3.49 -5.99 25.21
N ARG A 124 -3.32 -7.11 25.90
CA ARG A 124 -4.38 -7.85 26.58
C ARG A 124 -4.73 -7.09 27.87
N ALA A 125 -5.93 -6.53 27.95
CA ALA A 125 -6.51 -5.97 29.16
C ALA A 125 -6.85 -7.08 30.20
N PRO A 126 -7.32 -6.75 31.43
CA PRO A 126 -6.90 -5.71 32.38
C PRO A 126 -6.48 -6.33 33.75
N ALA A 127 -5.73 -5.62 34.58
CA ALA A 127 -5.53 -5.99 35.98
C ALA A 127 -5.54 -4.76 36.90
N LEU A 128 -6.53 -4.78 37.80
CA LEU A 128 -6.74 -4.07 39.06
C LEU A 128 -5.70 -3.05 39.59
N ALA A 129 -6.26 -1.88 39.94
CA ALA A 129 -6.08 -1.08 41.16
C ALA A 129 -4.73 -0.38 41.47
N GLY A 130 -4.78 0.94 41.64
CA GLY A 130 -3.76 1.68 42.40
C GLY A 130 -3.60 3.18 42.06
N ASN A 131 -4.43 4.02 42.70
CA ASN A 131 -4.29 5.41 43.15
C ASN A 131 -3.15 6.38 42.68
N SER A 132 -3.57 7.65 42.56
CA SER A 132 -2.88 8.96 42.74
C SER A 132 -2.35 9.73 41.53
N GLU A 133 -3.02 10.88 41.28
CA GLU A 133 -2.55 12.26 40.94
C GLU A 133 -1.34 12.42 39.98
N VAL A 134 -1.37 13.28 38.95
CA VAL A 134 -1.66 14.73 38.95
C VAL A 134 -2.21 15.17 37.57
N ILE A 135 -3.11 16.16 37.61
CA ILE A 135 -3.92 16.82 36.57
C ILE A 135 -3.05 17.87 35.82
N GLU A 136 -3.33 18.26 34.57
CA GLU A 136 -3.83 19.60 34.14
C GLU A 136 -3.33 19.89 32.69
N LEU A 137 -4.01 20.54 31.73
CA LEU A 137 -5.18 21.43 31.75
C LEU A 137 -6.05 21.23 30.49
N LEU A 138 -7.36 21.46 30.68
CA LEU A 138 -8.36 21.78 29.66
C LEU A 138 -8.17 23.22 29.18
N ASP A 139 -8.46 23.48 27.90
CA ASP A 139 -9.02 24.75 27.49
C ASP A 139 -10.32 24.50 26.72
N VAL A 140 -11.40 25.07 27.25
CA VAL A 140 -12.78 25.01 26.77
C VAL A 140 -13.11 26.41 26.31
N VAL A 141 -13.49 26.59 25.05
CA VAL A 141 -14.26 27.78 24.64
C VAL A 141 -15.38 27.37 23.68
N GLU A 142 -16.57 27.34 24.28
CA GLU A 142 -17.90 27.76 23.82
C GLU A 142 -18.31 27.57 22.34
N GLU A 143 -19.17 26.57 22.14
CA GLU A 143 -20.12 26.49 21.03
C GLU A 143 -21.27 27.49 21.28
N THR A 144 -21.43 28.48 20.40
CA THR A 144 -22.61 29.35 20.34
C THR A 144 -23.27 29.30 18.97
N SER A 145 -24.60 29.38 19.01
CA SER A 145 -25.57 28.95 18.02
C SER A 145 -26.06 30.06 17.10
N GLU A 146 -26.30 29.77 15.82
CA GLU A 146 -27.21 30.53 14.93
C GLU A 146 -27.88 29.52 13.97
N ALA A 147 -29.16 29.16 14.16
CA ALA A 147 -30.37 29.86 13.70
C ALA A 147 -30.58 29.80 12.16
N GLU A 148 -31.29 28.77 11.67
CA GLU A 148 -31.95 28.83 10.35
C GLU A 148 -33.46 28.59 10.48
N ILE A 149 -34.19 29.57 9.94
CA ILE A 149 -35.61 29.86 10.10
C ILE A 149 -36.43 28.99 9.15
N GLN A 150 -37.28 28.11 9.68
CA GLN A 150 -38.31 27.43 8.89
C GLN A 150 -39.53 28.35 8.71
N GLN A 151 -39.68 28.84 7.48
CA GLN A 151 -40.85 29.58 7.01
C GLN A 151 -42.14 28.78 7.15
N ALA A 152 -43.13 29.45 7.74
CA ALA A 152 -44.51 29.03 7.83
C ALA A 152 -45.16 28.93 6.44
N ARG A 153 -45.80 27.77 6.17
CA ARG A 153 -46.89 27.65 5.19
C ARG A 153 -48.22 27.93 5.90
N PRO A 154 -49.06 28.87 5.46
CA PRO A 154 -50.46 28.87 5.87
C PRO A 154 -51.26 27.85 5.05
N LYS A 155 -52.01 26.99 5.74
CA LYS A 155 -53.11 26.21 5.16
C LYS A 155 -54.43 26.70 5.77
N LYS A 156 -55.31 27.14 4.88
CA LYS A 156 -56.75 27.43 5.00
C LYS A 156 -57.17 28.63 5.84
#